data_AF-A0A0S3TF43-F1
#
_entry.id   AF-A0A0S3TF43-F1
#
_cell.length_a   1.000
_cell.length_b   1.000
_cell.length_c   1.000
_cell.angle_alpha   90.00
_cell.angle_beta   90.00
_cell.angle_gamma   90.00
#
_symmetry.space_group_name_H-M   'P 1'
#
loop_
_entity.id
_entity.type
_entity.pdbx_description
1 polymer ?
#
loop_
_entity_poly.entity_id
_entity_poly.type
_entity_poly.pdbx_seq_one_letter_code
_entity_poly.pdbx_strand_id
1 'polypeptide(L)'
;MDDGSPCLLYILEEDEMVLVARGTEFRSATVCHGMQLLEDEVKVSVDEMIMPDASVPLSTEEIFTVEQAYKSFITWPKFLVKPVSDPSV
;
A
#
# COMPACT_ATOMS: atom_id res chain seq x y z
N MET A 1 -5.49 -18.74 -6.02
CA MET A 1 -4.82 -18.51 -4.73
C MET A 1 -4.18 -17.16 -4.86
N ASP A 2 -4.85 -16.12 -4.39
CA ASP A 2 -4.26 -14.80 -4.33
C ASP A 2 -3.12 -14.87 -3.31
N ASP A 3 -1.89 -14.68 -3.78
CA ASP A 3 -0.64 -14.71 -2.99
C ASP A 3 -0.49 -13.44 -2.11
N GLY A 4 -1.62 -12.88 -1.69
CA GLY A 4 -1.71 -11.64 -0.95
C GLY A 4 -1.47 -11.89 0.55
N SER A 5 -0.63 -11.07 1.17
CA SER A 5 -0.42 -11.11 2.63
C SER A 5 -0.96 -9.84 3.29
N PRO A 6 -1.67 -9.92 4.43
CA PRO A 6 -2.12 -8.73 5.13
C PRO A 6 -0.94 -7.82 5.53
N CYS A 7 -1.10 -6.53 5.29
CA CYS A 7 -0.08 -5.53 5.56
C CYS A 7 -0.67 -4.22 6.12
N LEU A 8 0.21 -3.42 6.70
CA LEU A 8 -0.01 -2.07 7.15
C LEU A 8 0.68 -1.11 6.15
N LEU A 9 -0.05 -0.07 5.73
CA LEU A 9 0.40 0.88 4.73
C LEU A 9 0.69 2.23 5.39
N TYR A 10 1.93 2.69 5.24
CA TYR A 10 2.42 3.92 5.83
C TYR A 10 2.73 4.99 4.77
N ILE A 11 2.76 6.25 5.17
CA ILE A 11 3.36 7.35 4.41
C ILE A 11 4.50 7.97 5.21
N LEU A 12 5.35 8.76 4.55
CA LEU A 12 6.30 9.63 5.22
C LEU A 12 5.70 11.04 5.33
N GLU A 13 5.52 11.52 6.56
CA GLU A 13 5.25 12.93 6.85
C GLU A 13 6.32 13.45 7.80
N GLU A 14 7.01 14.53 7.44
CA GLU A 14 8.05 15.16 8.29
C GLU A 14 9.06 14.16 8.90
N ASP A 15 9.51 13.19 8.09
CA ASP A 15 10.42 12.09 8.46
C ASP A 15 9.84 11.02 9.40
N GLU A 16 8.55 11.09 9.74
CA GLU A 16 7.84 10.06 10.51
C GLU A 16 6.99 9.15 9.62
N MET A 17 6.97 7.85 9.95
CA MET A 17 6.08 6.89 9.31
C MET A 17 4.69 6.94 9.93
N VAL A 18 3.70 7.37 9.14
CA VAL A 18 2.32 7.51 9.60
C VAL A 18 1.45 6.42 8.98
N LEU A 19 0.74 5.65 9.81
CA LEU A 19 -0.14 4.56 9.35
C LEU A 19 -1.43 5.13 8.74
N VAL A 20 -1.64 4.94 7.44
CA VAL A 20 -2.78 5.51 6.71
C VAL A 20 -3.86 4.50 6.33
N ALA A 21 -3.50 3.22 6.21
CA ALA A 21 -4.42 2.18 5.80
C ALA A 21 -3.94 0.78 6.20
N ARG A 22 -4.86 -0.19 6.14
CA ARG A 22 -4.55 -1.61 6.09
C ARG A 22 -4.86 -2.15 4.72
N GLY A 23 -4.10 -3.14 4.31
CA GLY A 23 -4.17 -3.65 2.96
C GLY A 23 -3.65 -5.07 2.83
N THR A 24 -3.51 -5.48 1.59
CA THR A 24 -2.90 -6.75 1.21
C THR A 24 -1.75 -6.46 0.26
N GLU A 25 -0.55 -6.95 0.58
CA GLU A 25 0.63 -6.87 -0.29
C GLU A 25 0.71 -8.07 -1.22
N PHE A 26 1.04 -7.84 -2.48
CA PHE A 26 1.17 -8.88 -3.52
C PHE A 26 2.63 -8.96 -3.98
N ARG A 27 3.45 -9.69 -3.21
CA ARG A 27 4.92 -9.70 -3.42
C ARG A 27 5.36 -10.34 -4.73
N SER A 28 4.59 -11.30 -5.26
CA SER A 28 4.87 -11.91 -6.55
C SER A 28 4.37 -11.10 -7.75
N ALA A 29 3.62 -10.02 -7.53
CA ALA A 29 3.20 -9.15 -8.63
C ALA A 29 4.40 -8.37 -9.17
N THR A 30 4.50 -8.29 -10.50
CA THR A 30 5.54 -7.51 -11.20
C THR A 30 4.97 -6.30 -11.94
N VAL A 31 3.63 -6.18 -12.01
CA VAL A 31 2.91 -5.14 -12.74
C VAL A 31 1.76 -4.62 -11.89
N CYS A 32 1.59 -3.30 -11.85
CA CYS A 32 0.42 -2.63 -11.30
C CYS A 32 -0.10 -1.60 -12.32
N HIS A 33 -1.39 -1.66 -12.65
CA HIS A 33 -2.01 -0.79 -13.68
C HIS A 33 -1.28 -0.77 -15.04
N GLY A 34 -0.74 -1.91 -15.47
CA GLY A 34 0.00 -2.03 -16.73
C GLY A 34 1.45 -1.50 -16.69
N MET A 35 1.87 -0.91 -15.58
CA MET A 35 3.23 -0.42 -15.35
C MET A 35 4.06 -1.47 -14.62
N GLN A 36 5.31 -1.67 -15.04
CA GLN A 36 6.26 -2.54 -14.32
C GLN A 36 6.62 -1.91 -12.98
N LEU A 37 6.61 -2.73 -11.93
CA LEU A 37 7.05 -2.34 -10.59
C LEU A 37 8.58 -2.26 -10.56
N LEU A 38 9.10 -1.24 -9.89
CA LEU A 38 10.53 -1.14 -9.57
C LEU A 38 10.92 -2.12 -8.46
N GLU A 39 12.23 -2.30 -8.25
CA GLU A 39 12.76 -3.21 -7.22
C GLU A 39 12.26 -2.86 -5.81
N ASP A 40 12.10 -1.57 -5.51
CA ASP A 40 11.65 -1.07 -4.19
C ASP A 40 10.14 -0.85 -4.10
N GLU A 41 9.37 -1.31 -5.09
CA GLU A 41 7.93 -1.13 -5.18
C GLU A 41 7.17 -2.45 -5.06
N VAL A 42 5.98 -2.38 -4.48
CA VAL A 42 5.10 -3.54 -4.37
C VAL A 42 3.67 -3.12 -4.71
N LYS A 43 2.93 -4.02 -5.36
CA LYS A 43 1.50 -3.87 -5.57
C LYS A 43 0.79 -4.16 -4.25
N VAL A 44 -0.08 -3.24 -3.84
CA VAL A 44 -0.95 -3.42 -2.66
C VAL A 44 -2.41 -3.18 -3.04
N SER A 45 -3.33 -3.78 -2.28
CA SER A 45 -4.72 -3.29 -2.20
C SER A 45 -4.92 -2.51 -0.91
N VAL A 46 -5.81 -1.51 -0.94
CA VAL A 46 -6.27 -0.83 0.26
C VAL A 46 -7.59 -1.45 0.70
N ASP A 47 -7.57 -2.16 1.82
CA ASP A 47 -8.71 -2.96 2.30
C ASP A 47 -9.49 -2.24 3.42
N GLU A 48 -8.81 -1.40 4.20
CA GLU A 48 -9.38 -0.56 5.26
C GLU A 48 -8.65 0.79 5.30
N MET A 49 -9.41 1.89 5.35
CA MET A 49 -8.87 3.25 5.42
C MET A 49 -8.79 3.72 6.88
N ILE A 50 -7.65 4.26 7.27
CA ILE A 50 -7.46 4.90 8.59
C ILE A 50 -7.46 6.41 8.43
N MET A 51 -6.77 6.93 7.41
CA MET A 51 -6.75 8.35 7.04
C MET A 51 -7.13 8.51 5.55
N PRO A 52 -8.42 8.72 5.23
CA PRO A 52 -8.90 8.75 3.84
C PRO A 52 -8.32 9.90 3.02
N ASP A 53 -8.12 11.06 3.65
CA ASP A 53 -7.61 12.28 3.00
C ASP A 53 -6.08 12.28 2.83
N ALA A 54 -5.37 11.28 3.37
CA ALA A 54 -3.92 11.18 3.25
C ALA A 54 -3.52 10.91 1.78
N SER A 55 -2.49 11.60 1.32
CA SER A 55 -1.92 11.38 -0.01
C SER A 55 -1.22 10.04 -0.09
N VAL A 56 -1.43 9.29 -1.17
CA VAL A 56 -0.67 8.07 -1.45
C VAL A 56 0.76 8.44 -1.87
N PRO A 57 1.78 7.63 -1.54
CA PRO A 57 3.18 7.97 -1.81
C PRO A 57 3.51 7.95 -3.30
N LEU A 58 2.81 7.14 -4.09
CA LEU A 58 2.98 7.01 -5.53
C LEU A 58 1.61 7.19 -6.20
N SER A 59 1.20 8.44 -6.39
CA SER A 59 -0.07 8.78 -7.03
C SER A 59 -0.10 8.41 -8.51
N THR A 60 -1.27 8.08 -9.02
CA THR A 60 -1.54 7.93 -10.46
C THR A 60 -2.38 9.11 -10.96
N GLU A 61 -2.72 9.13 -12.24
CA GLU A 61 -3.64 10.15 -12.80
C GLU A 61 -5.05 10.08 -12.20
N GLU A 62 -5.43 8.93 -11.62
CA GLU A 62 -6.77 8.67 -11.06
C GLU A 62 -6.77 8.56 -9.54
N ILE A 63 -5.62 8.25 -8.91
CA ILE A 63 -5.53 7.96 -7.47
C ILE A 63 -4.47 8.85 -6.82
N PHE A 64 -4.93 9.77 -5.97
CA PHE A 64 -4.11 10.71 -5.21
C PHE A 64 -4.22 10.48 -3.70
N THR A 65 -5.37 10.01 -3.22
CA THR A 65 -5.64 9.80 -1.79
C THR A 65 -5.92 8.34 -1.45
N VAL A 66 -5.83 8.01 -0.17
CA VAL A 66 -6.18 6.69 0.36
C VAL A 66 -7.64 6.34 0.09
N GLU A 67 -8.55 7.33 0.14
CA GLU A 67 -9.95 7.15 -0.23
C GLU A 67 -10.12 6.67 -1.66
N GLN A 68 -9.41 7.27 -2.60
CA GLN A 68 -9.45 6.88 -4.01
C GLN A 68 -8.80 5.52 -4.25
N ALA A 69 -7.82 5.14 -3.43
CA ALA A 69 -7.17 3.85 -3.49
C ALA A 69 -8.01 2.71 -2.88
N TYR A 70 -9.06 3.03 -2.11
CA TYR A 70 -9.88 2.05 -1.40
C TYR A 70 -10.52 1.02 -2.34
N LYS A 71 -10.32 -0.27 -2.03
CA LYS A 71 -10.74 -1.41 -2.86
C LYS A 71 -10.15 -1.42 -4.28
N SER A 72 -9.12 -0.63 -4.52
CA SER A 72 -8.33 -0.65 -5.75
C SER A 72 -6.94 -1.22 -5.46
N PHE A 73 -6.16 -1.36 -6.53
CA PHE A 73 -4.74 -1.65 -6.42
C PHE A 73 -3.93 -0.37 -6.61
N ILE A 74 -2.78 -0.29 -5.94
CA ILE A 74 -1.84 0.81 -6.14
C ILE A 74 -0.43 0.32 -5.86
N THR A 75 0.56 1.00 -6.44
CA THR A 75 1.97 0.78 -6.14
C THR A 75 2.32 1.48 -4.83
N TRP A 76 3.03 0.79 -3.94
CA TRP A 76 3.52 1.35 -2.68
C TRP A 76 5.02 1.09 -2.51
N PRO A 77 5.80 2.02 -1.95
CA PRO A 77 7.19 1.75 -1.61
C PRO A 77 7.29 0.65 -0.54
N LYS A 78 8.11 -0.37 -0.79
CA LYS A 78 8.26 -1.54 0.11
C LYS A 78 8.63 -1.15 1.53
N PHE A 79 9.46 -0.12 1.71
CA PHE A 79 9.88 0.31 3.03
C PHE A 79 8.73 0.89 3.88
N LEU A 80 7.64 1.33 3.23
CA LEU A 80 6.40 1.83 3.83
C LEU A 80 5.30 0.77 3.96
N VAL A 81 5.57 -0.47 3.55
CA VAL A 81 4.68 -1.61 3.76
C VAL A 81 5.25 -2.44 4.89
N LYS A 82 4.47 -2.65 5.94
CA LYS A 82 4.86 -3.54 7.06
C LYS A 82 3.93 -4.74 7.11
N PRO A 83 4.43 -5.96 7.34
CA PRO A 83 3.54 -7.08 7.58
C PRO A 83 2.71 -6.81 8.84
N VAL A 84 1.48 -7.32 8.88
CA VAL A 84 0.75 -7.41 10.14
C VAL A 84 1.47 -8.46 10.98
N SER A 85 2.32 -8.03 11.92
CA SER A 85 2.88 -8.96 12.89
C SER A 85 1.72 -9.54 13.69
N ASP A 86 1.50 -10.85 13.56
CA ASP A 86 0.67 -11.58 14.52
C ASP A 86 1.24 -11.27 15.92
N PRO A 87 0.45 -10.73 16.85
CA PRO A 87 0.85 -10.72 18.24
C PRO A 87 0.89 -12.18 18.67
N SER A 88 2.05 -12.81 18.46
CA SER A 88 2.32 -14.14 18.99
C SER A 88 2.20 -14.02 20.50
N VAL A 89 1.10 -14.63 20.99
CA VAL A 89 0.69 -14.94 22.37
C VAL A 89 1.78 -14.85 23.45
#